data_AF-C9LML4-F1
#
_entry.id   AF-C9LML4-F1
#
_cell.length_a   1.000
_cell.length_b   1.000
_cell.length_c   1.000
_cell.angle_alpha   90.00
_cell.angle_beta   90.00
_cell.angle_gamma   90.00
#
_symmetry.space_group_name_H-M   'P 1'
#
loop_
_entity.id
_entity.type
_entity.pdbx_description
1 polymer ?
#
loop_
_entity_poly.entity_id
_entity_poly.type
_entity_poly.pdbx_seq_one_letter_code
_entity_poly.pdbx_strand_id
1 'polypeptide(L)'
;MDIDDIALSDFAVNLNKLYETLSGSVRLEEPYSMHCFLEFTAVTGGHIRIKGYIHNKMGVGYGHELTFENEVDQTYLGCFAKTLFADYGKYAE
;
A
#
# COMPACT_ATOMS: atom_id res chain seq x y z
N MET A 1 -2.20 -6.82 9.26
CA MET A 1 -2.15 -5.36 9.40
C MET A 1 -3.51 -4.94 9.90
N ASP A 2 -3.55 -4.22 11.02
CA ASP A 2 -4.79 -3.72 11.61
C ASP A 2 -4.97 -2.26 11.20
N ILE A 3 -5.86 -2.01 10.25
CA ILE A 3 -6.13 -0.70 9.64
C ILE A 3 -7.64 -0.51 9.54
N ASP A 4 -8.11 0.72 9.71
CA ASP A 4 -9.51 1.06 9.52
C ASP A 4 -9.84 1.40 8.06
N ASP A 5 -11.14 1.45 7.76
CA ASP A 5 -11.64 1.73 6.41
C ASP A 5 -11.27 3.14 5.93
N ILE A 6 -11.05 4.10 6.84
CA ILE A 6 -10.66 5.48 6.51
C ILE A 6 -9.21 5.50 6.01
N ALA A 7 -8.28 4.90 6.76
CA ALA A 7 -6.89 4.80 6.37
C ALA A 7 -6.73 4.01 5.05
N LEU A 8 -7.52 2.96 4.85
CA LEU A 8 -7.55 2.20 3.61
C LEU A 8 -8.08 3.05 2.44
N SER A 9 -9.14 3.83 2.66
CA SER A 9 -9.71 4.75 1.67
C SER A 9 -8.72 5.83 1.25
N ASP A 10 -8.11 6.52 2.22
CA ASP A 10 -7.10 7.54 1.97
C ASP A 10 -5.91 6.97 1.19
N PHE A 11 -5.48 5.76 1.54
CA PHE A 11 -4.46 5.05 0.80
C PHE A 11 -4.89 4.76 -0.64
N ALA A 12 -6.11 4.28 -0.87
CA ALA A 12 -6.63 3.98 -2.20
C ALA A 12 -6.65 5.21 -3.13
N VAL A 13 -7.10 6.36 -2.61
CA VAL A 13 -7.09 7.65 -3.33
C VAL A 13 -5.66 8.06 -3.69
N ASN A 14 -4.77 8.04 -2.71
CA ASN A 14 -3.39 8.48 -2.90
C ASN A 14 -2.59 7.51 -3.81
N LEU A 15 -2.85 6.21 -3.75
CA LEU A 15 -2.24 5.23 -4.64
C LEU A 15 -2.70 5.41 -6.09
N ASN A 16 -3.99 5.65 -6.33
CA ASN A 16 -4.46 5.93 -7.68
C ASN A 16 -3.86 7.23 -8.22
N LYS A 17 -3.76 8.27 -7.39
CA LYS A 17 -3.08 9.52 -7.76
C LYS A 17 -1.61 9.29 -8.09
N LEU A 18 -0.88 8.55 -7.26
CA LEU A 18 0.52 8.18 -7.52
C LEU A 18 0.66 7.43 -8.85
N TYR A 19 -0.25 6.51 -9.16
CA TYR A 19 -0.27 5.80 -10.43
C TYR A 19 -0.52 6.73 -11.62
N GLU A 20 -1.45 7.69 -11.50
CA GLU A 20 -1.77 8.64 -12.57
C GLU A 20 -0.66 9.67 -12.82
N THR A 21 0.02 10.11 -11.76
CA THR A 21 1.06 11.15 -11.84
C THR A 21 2.48 10.61 -11.94
N LEU A 22 2.67 9.33 -11.61
CA LEU A 22 3.97 8.67 -11.45
C LEU A 22 4.92 9.50 -10.60
N SER A 23 4.41 10.00 -9.48
CA SER A 23 5.18 10.86 -8.57
C SER A 23 4.81 10.67 -7.12
N GLY A 24 5.79 10.91 -6.25
CA GLY A 24 5.65 10.84 -4.80
C GLY A 24 5.69 9.41 -4.26
N SER A 25 5.22 9.29 -3.01
CA SER A 25 5.13 8.03 -2.30
C SER A 25 3.84 7.98 -1.50
N VAL A 26 3.26 6.80 -1.37
CA VAL A 26 2.09 6.53 -0.54
C VAL A 26 2.38 5.36 0.37
N ARG A 27 1.95 5.46 1.63
CA ARG A 27 2.20 4.46 2.66
C ARG A 27 0.90 4.16 3.40
N LEU A 28 0.56 2.88 3.46
CA LEU A 28 -0.46 2.33 4.35
C LEU A 28 0.27 1.72 5.54
N GLU A 29 -0.02 2.20 6.74
CA GLU A 29 0.68 1.77 7.94
C GLU A 29 -0.33 1.58 9.06
N GLU A 30 -0.18 0.49 9.81
CA GLU A 30 -0.98 0.30 11.01
C GLU A 30 -0.61 1.35 12.07
N PRO A 31 -1.60 1.99 12.71
CA PRO A 31 -1.37 3.10 13.62
C PRO A 31 -0.71 2.67 14.94
N TYR A 32 -0.93 1.42 15.35
CA TYR A 32 -0.45 0.86 16.61
C TYR A 32 0.26 -0.48 16.37
N SER A 33 1.03 -0.94 17.35
CA SER A 33 1.67 -2.27 17.39
C SER A 33 3.04 -2.38 16.71
N MET A 34 3.15 -3.09 15.58
CA MET A 34 4.43 -3.45 14.96
C MET A 34 4.76 -2.52 13.79
N HIS A 35 3.88 -1.55 13.52
CA HIS A 35 4.01 -0.63 12.40
C HIS A 35 4.19 -1.41 11.08
N CYS A 36 3.44 -2.50 10.91
CA CYS A 36 3.30 -3.15 9.61
C CYS A 36 2.91 -2.09 8.57
N PHE A 37 3.57 -2.11 7.43
CA PHE A 37 3.32 -1.13 6.39
C PHE A 37 3.47 -1.70 4.98
N LEU A 38 2.86 -0.99 4.04
CA LEU A 38 3.03 -1.12 2.61
C LEU A 38 3.31 0.27 2.05
N GLU A 39 4.41 0.43 1.34
CA GLU A 39 4.84 1.70 0.77
C GLU A 39 5.10 1.54 -0.73
N PHE A 40 4.51 2.45 -1.51
CA PHE A 40 4.68 2.53 -2.95
C PHE A 40 5.33 3.87 -3.26
N THR A 41 6.43 3.85 -4.00
CA THR A 41 7.17 5.04 -4.41
C THR A 41 7.33 5.04 -5.91
N ALA A 42 6.91 6.12 -6.56
CA ALA A 42 7.21 6.29 -7.97
C ALA A 42 8.70 6.60 -8.14
N VAL A 43 9.36 5.87 -9.03
CA VAL A 43 10.77 6.07 -9.36
C VAL A 43 10.92 6.48 -10.83
N THR A 44 12.10 6.98 -11.18
CA THR A 44 12.40 7.40 -12.56
C THR A 44 12.23 6.26 -13.55
N GLY A 45 11.75 6.58 -14.76
CA GLY A 45 11.55 5.59 -15.82
C GLY A 45 10.20 4.88 -15.80
N GLY A 46 9.25 5.33 -14.97
CA GLY A 46 7.91 4.73 -14.92
C GLY A 46 7.86 3.43 -14.12
N HIS A 47 8.82 3.21 -13.23
CA HIS A 47 8.80 2.09 -12.31
C HIS A 47 8.21 2.51 -10.97
N ILE A 48 7.68 1.53 -10.24
CA ILE A 48 7.18 1.68 -8.88
C ILE A 48 7.98 0.77 -7.97
N ARG A 49 8.63 1.37 -6.98
CA ARG A 49 9.23 0.63 -5.88
C ARG A 49 8.16 0.33 -4.84
N ILE A 50 8.08 -0.93 -4.43
CA ILE A 50 7.13 -1.43 -3.44
C ILE A 50 7.93 -2.04 -2.30
N LYS A 51 7.73 -1.53 -1.09
CA LYS A 51 8.32 -2.07 0.13
C LYS A 51 7.23 -2.43 1.11
N GLY A 52 7.40 -3.53 1.84
CA GLY A 52 6.47 -3.87 2.89
C GLY A 52 7.12 -4.62 4.04
N TYR A 53 6.52 -4.43 5.19
CA TYR A 53 6.78 -5.18 6.40
C TYR A 53 5.43 -5.64 6.95
N ILE A 54 5.19 -6.95 6.95
CA ILE A 54 3.97 -7.55 7.47
C ILE A 54 4.36 -8.52 8.56
N HIS A 55 3.79 -8.33 9.75
CA HIS A 55 4.02 -9.18 10.90
C HIS A 55 2.69 -9.57 11.54
N ASN A 56 2.45 -10.86 11.75
CA ASN A 56 1.30 -11.32 12.53
C ASN A 56 1.66 -11.40 14.01
N LYS A 57 1.04 -10.54 14.83
CA LYS A 57 1.31 -10.44 16.27
C LYS A 57 0.50 -11.40 17.15
N MET A 58 -0.42 -12.20 16.60
CA MET A 58 -1.35 -12.94 17.46
C MET A 58 -0.69 -13.98 18.37
N GLY A 59 0.59 -14.35 18.18
CA GLY A 59 1.33 -15.20 19.14
C GLY A 59 0.72 -16.60 19.38
N VAL A 60 -0.38 -16.91 18.70
CA VAL A 60 -1.07 -18.20 18.69
C VAL A 60 -0.76 -18.81 17.33
N GLY A 61 0.21 -19.71 17.30
CA GLY A 61 0.71 -20.35 16.07
C GLY A 61 2.09 -19.83 15.64
N TYR A 62 2.42 -20.01 14.36
CA TYR A 62 3.70 -19.58 13.80
C TYR A 62 3.70 -18.06 13.57
N GLY A 63 4.77 -17.39 13.99
CA GLY A 63 5.00 -15.99 13.64
C GLY A 63 5.16 -15.87 12.13
N HIS A 64 4.25 -15.15 11.48
CA HIS A 64 4.36 -14.84 10.06
C HIS A 64 4.98 -13.45 9.92
N GLU A 65 6.22 -13.42 9.46
CA GLU A 65 6.93 -12.20 9.09
C GLU A 65 7.23 -12.22 7.59
N LEU A 66 6.94 -11.11 6.93
CA LEU A 66 7.30 -10.87 5.54
C LEU A 66 7.88 -9.46 5.42
N THR A 67 9.18 -9.41 5.12
CA THR A 67 9.88 -8.18 4.72
C THR A 67 10.25 -8.32 3.26
N PHE A 68 9.88 -7.33 2.45
CA PHE A 68 10.20 -7.35 1.02
C PHE A 68 10.43 -5.95 0.48
N GLU A 69 11.18 -5.91 -0.62
CA GLU A 69 11.37 -4.72 -1.44
C GLU A 69 11.51 -5.18 -2.89
N ASN A 70 10.67 -4.64 -3.76
CA ASN A 70 10.64 -4.96 -5.19
C ASN A 70 10.47 -3.68 -6.01
N GLU A 71 10.86 -3.76 -7.27
CA GLU A 71 10.58 -2.73 -8.27
C GLU A 71 9.85 -3.38 -9.45
N VAL A 72 8.76 -2.76 -9.88
CA VAL A 72 7.92 -3.24 -10.98
C VAL A 72 7.66 -2.10 -11.95
N ASP A 73 7.43 -2.43 -13.22
CA ASP A 73 6.90 -1.46 -14.19
C ASP A 73 5.50 -0.98 -13.77
N GLN A 74 5.18 0.30 -13.97
CA GLN A 74 3.89 0.88 -13.56
C GLN A 74 2.66 0.15 -14.15
N THR A 75 2.79 -0.53 -15.29
CA THR A 75 1.68 -1.24 -15.94
C THR A 75 1.13 -2.38 -15.08
N TYR A 76 1.96 -2.95 -14.20
CA TYR A 76 1.52 -3.97 -13.23
C TYR A 76 0.69 -3.39 -12.09
N LEU A 77 0.81 -2.10 -11.80
CA LEU A 77 0.07 -1.44 -10.72
C LEU A 77 -1.34 -1.01 -11.14
N GLY A 78 -1.55 -0.73 -12.43
CA GLY A 78 -2.75 -0.04 -12.91
C GLY A 78 -4.08 -0.73 -12.59
N CYS A 79 -4.16 -2.05 -12.74
CA CYS A 79 -5.39 -2.79 -12.38
C CYS A 79 -5.64 -2.72 -10.87
N PHE A 80 -4.60 -2.93 -10.07
CA PHE A 80 -4.71 -2.93 -8.61
C PHE A 80 -5.14 -1.57 -8.07
N ALA A 81 -4.46 -0.49 -8.48
CA ALA A 81 -4.76 0.87 -8.01
C ALA A 81 -6.19 1.31 -8.36
N LYS A 82 -6.64 1.03 -9.59
CA LYS A 82 -7.98 1.41 -10.05
C LYS A 82 -9.09 0.62 -9.37
N THR A 83 -8.90 -0.68 -9.17
CA THR A 83 -9.88 -1.51 -8.44
C THR A 83 -9.98 -1.07 -6.99
N LEU A 84 -8.84 -0.88 -6.31
CA LEU A 84 -8.83 -0.42 -4.93
C LEU A 84 -9.51 0.95 -4.77
N PHE A 85 -9.26 1.87 -5.70
CA PHE A 85 -9.94 3.17 -5.74
C PHE A 85 -11.45 3.05 -5.97
N ALA A 86 -11.90 2.18 -6.87
CA ALA A 86 -13.33 1.98 -7.10
C ALA A 86 -14.06 1.39 -5.88
N ASP A 87 -13.39 0.48 -5.16
CA ASP A 87 -13.97 -0.19 -4.00
C ASP A 87 -14.04 0.72 -2.77
N TYR A 88 -12.96 1.50 -2.54
CA TYR A 88 -12.75 2.24 -1.28
C TYR A 88 -12.71 3.76 -1.42
N GLY A 89 -12.43 4.32 -2.60
CA GLY A 89 -12.26 5.77 -2.77
C GLY A 89 -13.50 6.60 -2.42
N LYS A 90 -14.67 5.97 -2.39
CA LYS A 90 -15.95 6.57 -1.94
C LYS A 90 -16.03 6.88 -0.45
N TYR A 91 -15.11 6.36 0.37
CA TYR A 91 -15.10 6.59 1.82
C TYR A 91 -14.17 7.75 2.23
N ALA A 92 -13.60 8.47 1.26
CA ALA A 92 -12.73 9.64 1.48
C ALA A 92 -13.51 10.98 1.58
N GLU A 93 -14.86 10.92 1.61
CA GLU A 93 -15.75 12.10 1.75
C GLU A 93 -16.12 12.41 3.20
#